data_AF-A0A1M4U6G9-F1
#
_entry.id   AF-A0A1M4U6G9-F1
#
_cell.length_a   1.000
_cell.length_b   1.000
_cell.length_c   1.000
_cell.angle_alpha   90.00
_cell.angle_beta   90.00
_cell.angle_gamma   90.00
#
_symmetry.space_group_name_H-M   'P 1'
#
loop_
_entity.id
_entity.type
_entity.pdbx_description
1 polymer ?
#
loop_
_entity_poly.entity_id
_entity_poly.type
_entity_poly.pdbx_seq_one_letter_code
_entity_poly.pdbx_strand_id
1 'polypeptide(L)' 'MELPDVDKAISEAPLPTKMTLKARTNVVFQVVRFGIFALRMLKMVLKGHEE' A
#
# COMPACT_ATOMS: atom_id res chain seq x y z
N MET A 1 -26.20 -2.86 -10.66
CA MET A 1 -24.89 -2.29 -10.32
C MET A 1 -23.90 -2.89 -11.29
N GLU A 2 -23.57 -2.19 -12.38
CA GLU A 2 -22.53 -2.67 -13.30
C GLU A 2 -21.18 -2.64 -12.57
N LEU A 3 -20.45 -3.74 -12.65
CA LEU A 3 -19.08 -3.79 -12.13
C LEU A 3 -18.21 -2.91 -13.05
N PRO A 4 -17.34 -2.06 -12.47
CA PRO A 4 -16.41 -1.29 -13.28
C PRO A 4 -15.58 -2.25 -14.14
N ASP A 5 -15.39 -1.89 -15.41
CA ASP A 5 -14.60 -2.65 -16.38
C ASP A 5 -13.13 -2.71 -15.91
N VAL A 6 -12.80 -3.80 -15.22
CA VAL A 6 -11.49 -4.06 -14.62
C VAL A 6 -10.42 -4.14 -15.70
N ASP A 7 -10.74 -4.72 -16.85
CA ASP A 7 -9.80 -4.91 -17.96
C ASP A 7 -9.41 -3.56 -18.58
N LYS A 8 -10.37 -2.65 -18.72
CA LYS A 8 -10.11 -1.27 -19.13
C LYS A 8 -9.23 -0.52 -18.12
N ALA A 9 -9.54 -0.67 -16.82
CA ALA A 9 -8.76 -0.02 -15.76
C ALA A 9 -7.30 -0.51 -15.69
N ILE A 10 -7.05 -1.79 -15.94
CA ILE A 10 -5.70 -2.36 -16.00
C ILE A 10 -4.95 -1.85 -17.23
N SER A 11 -5.63 -1.77 -18.37
CA SER A 11 -5.03 -1.34 -19.64
C SER A 11 -4.65 0.14 -19.64
N GLU A 12 -5.42 0.98 -18.95
CA GLU A 12 -5.16 2.43 -18.80
C GLU A 12 -4.18 2.75 -17.67
N ALA A 13 -3.82 1.77 -16.83
CA ALA A 13 -2.92 2.01 -15.72
C ALA A 13 -1.50 2.35 -16.22
N PRO A 14 -0.86 3.41 -15.68
CA PRO A 14 0.51 3.73 -16.05
C PRO A 14 1.45 2.59 -15.64
N LEU A 15 2.34 2.20 -16.56
CA LEU A 15 3.34 1.17 -16.29
C LEU A 15 4.23 1.58 -15.10
N PRO A 16 4.64 0.63 -14.24
CA PRO A 16 5.50 0.94 -13.12
C PRO A 16 6.83 1.53 -13.61
N THR A 17 7.20 2.68 -13.06
CA THR A 17 8.47 3.33 -13.41
C THR A 17 9.66 2.56 -12.84
N LYS A 18 10.86 2.80 -13.39
CA LYS A 18 12.12 2.25 -12.85
C LYS A 18 12.32 2.60 -11.36
N MET A 19 11.87 3.79 -10.94
CA MET A 19 11.91 4.19 -9.52
C MET A 19 10.96 3.35 -8.66
N THR A 20 9.73 3.11 -9.14
CA THR A 20 8.74 2.27 -8.46
C THR A 20 9.25 0.83 -8.32
N LEU A 21 9.89 0.29 -9.34
CA LEU A 21 10.49 -1.05 -9.31
C LEU A 21 11.64 -1.12 -8.30
N LYS A 22 12.55 -0.15 -8.31
CA LYS A 22 13.69 -0.08 -7.37
C LYS A 22 13.23 0.05 -5.91
N ALA A 23 12.17 0.81 -5.66
CA ALA A 23 11.57 0.91 -4.34
C ALA A 23 10.92 -0.42 -3.91
N ARG A 24 10.27 -1.13 -4.84
CA ARG A 24 9.69 -2.45 -4.57
C ARG A 24 10.73 -3.53 -4.29
N THR A 25 11.91 -3.48 -4.89
CA THR A 25 12.97 -4.48 -4.64
C THR A 25 13.83 -4.16 -3.41
N ASN A 26 13.70 -2.98 -2.82
CA ASN A 26 14.52 -2.57 -1.68
C ASN A 26 13.93 -3.10 -0.37
N VAL A 27 14.58 -4.12 0.21
CA VAL A 27 14.16 -4.77 1.47
C VAL A 27 14.14 -3.79 2.65
N VAL A 28 15.13 -2.89 2.76
CA VAL A 28 15.16 -1.89 3.84
C VAL A 28 13.94 -0.97 3.76
N PHE A 29 13.60 -0.52 2.54
CA PHE A 29 12.41 0.29 2.32
C PHE A 29 11.12 -0.46 2.67
N GLN A 30 11.03 -1.76 2.34
CA GLN A 30 9.88 -2.59 2.71
C GLN A 30 9.73 -2.72 4.23
N VAL A 31 10.82 -2.99 4.96
CA VAL A 31 10.80 -3.14 6.42
C VAL A 31 10.39 -1.85 7.11
N VAL A 32 10.95 -0.71 6.70
CA VAL A 32 10.56 0.61 7.24
C VAL A 32 9.08 0.88 6.97
N ARG A 33 8.63 0.66 5.72
CA ARG A 33 7.23 0.84 5.35
C ARG A 33 6.31 -0.04 6.19
N PHE A 34 6.65 -1.31 6.36
CA PHE A 34 5.90 -2.25 7.19
C PHE A 34 5.82 -1.80 8.64
N GLY A 35 6.95 -1.42 9.24
CA GLY A 35 7.01 -0.92 10.61
C GLY A 35 6.10 0.30 10.83
N ILE A 36 6.10 1.26 9.90
CA ILE A 36 5.22 2.44 9.98
C ILE A 36 3.74 2.04 9.97
N PHE A 37 3.35 1.11 9.10
CA PHE A 37 1.97 0.62 9.04
C PHE A 37 1.57 -0.13 10.32
N ALA A 38 2.42 -1.01 10.83
CA ALA A 38 2.19 -1.71 12.08
C ALA A 38 2.01 -0.72 13.25
N LEU A 39 2.86 0.30 13.36
CA LEU A 39 2.73 1.34 14.39
C LEU A 39 1.43 2.13 14.28
N ARG A 40 0.97 2.45 13.07
CA ARG A 40 -0.33 3.10 12.84
C ARG A 40 -1.49 2.22 13.27
N MET A 41 -1.42 0.93 12.95
CA MET A 41 -2.43 -0.04 13.36
C MET A 41 -2.50 -0.17 14.88
N LEU A 42 -1.35 -0.29 15.55
CA LEU A 42 -1.26 -0.31 17.02
C LEU A 42 -1.85 0.96 17.64
N LYS A 43 -1.57 2.14 17.06
CA LYS A 43 -2.18 3.40 17.50
C LYS A 43 -3.71 3.39 17.37
N MET A 44 -4.25 2.85 16.28
CA MET A 44 -5.70 2.72 16.12
C MET A 44 -6.31 1.76 17.15
N VAL A 45 -5.66 0.63 17.41
CA VAL A 45 -6.11 -0.35 18.41
C VAL A 45 -6.09 0.23 19.82
N LEU A 46 -4.99 0.89 20.20
CA LEU A 46 -4.87 1.53 21.51
C LEU A 46 -5.92 2.63 21.69
N LYS A 47 -6.13 3.48 20.67
CA LYS A 47 -7.18 4.50 20.69
C LYS A 47 -8.58 3.88 20.90
N GLY A 48 -8.87 2.74 20.27
CA GLY A 48 -10.15 2.04 20.44
C GLY A 48 -10.30 1.29 21.75
N HIS A 49 -9.21 1.09 22.51
CA HIS A 49 -9.24 0.48 23.86
C HIS A 49 -9.46 1.52 24.97
N GLU A 50 -9.28 2.81 24.67
CA GLU A 50 -9.51 3.93 25.60
C GLU A 50 -10.95 4.48 25.54
N GLU A 51 -11.83 3.90 24.71
CA GLU A 51 -13.28 4.17 24.66
C GLU A 51 -14.10 3.11 25.42
#